data_AF-A0A6C0H1C6-F1
#
_entry.id   AF-A0A6C0H1C6-F1
#
_cell.length_a   1.000
_cell.length_b   1.000
_cell.length_c   1.000
_cell.angle_alpha   90.00
_cell.angle_beta   90.00
_cell.angle_gamma   90.00
#
_symmetry.space_group_name_H-M   'P 1'
#
loop_
_entity.id
_entity.type
_entity.pdbx_description
1 polymer ?
#
loop_
_entity_poly.entity_id
_entity_poly.type
_entity_poly.pdbx_seq_one_letter_code
_entity_poly.pdbx_strand_id
1 'polypeptide(L)'
;MNECIENTNEDYKLLDINKYNLINNTNFNNNNDILQHFYKNKTKLVYSNIDDLLPEDFDVSEYIALNSELNCFTSLNAKLHYINYGINRNLPYKIDINKLPEDFDVSVYKELHFDLKNFTDLQAKSHYINFGIYGNIPYKLDINKLPEDFDVSVYKELNFDLINLTDLQANIHYINYGIKENRSYKIDTNKLPEDFDVSVYKELNSDLNNFTDLQAKIYYINCGIKENREYKIDTNKLPKDFDVSLYKKLHFDLNNFTDLQAKLHYITCGINRNLPYKIDTNKLPKDFDVSLYKKLHFDLNNLTDLQAKSHYITYGINGNIPYKIDTNKLPKDFDVSLYKKLNFDLNNLTDLQAKIQYINFGINENRLYKIDRNKLPKDFDVLVYKDINKLNNLTDLQAKSHYITYGINGNLPYKIDTNKLPKDFDVSVYKQLNSDLNNLTDLQAKIQYINFGINENRLYKIDRNKLPKDFDVLVYKDINKLNNLTDLQAKSHYITYGINGNLPYKIDTNKLPKDFDVSVYKQLNSDLQNLSDLYAKFHYVNCGINENRPYKIDRNKLPKDFDVLVYKNIHKLNNLTDLQAKSHYITYGINGNLPYKIDTNNQI
;
A
#
# COMPACT_ATOMS: atom_id res chain seq x y z
N MET A 1 -80.08 -77.22 -24.90
CA MET A 1 -81.40 -76.67 -24.55
C MET A 1 -81.51 -75.34 -25.28
N ASN A 2 -82.49 -75.26 -26.18
CA ASN A 2 -82.85 -74.21 -27.15
C ASN A 2 -81.87 -74.06 -28.34
N GLU A 3 -82.09 -74.79 -29.44
CA GLU A 3 -83.04 -74.53 -30.56
C GLU A 3 -82.52 -73.43 -31.50
N CYS A 4 -82.03 -73.79 -32.70
CA CYS A 4 -82.79 -74.00 -33.96
C CYS A 4 -83.04 -72.66 -34.69
N ILE A 5 -82.96 -72.47 -36.01
CA ILE A 5 -82.75 -73.31 -37.20
C ILE A 5 -82.75 -72.33 -38.42
N GLU A 6 -82.01 -72.69 -39.50
CA GLU A 6 -82.22 -72.32 -40.93
C GLU A 6 -82.15 -70.83 -41.41
N ASN A 7 -81.76 -70.45 -42.64
CA ASN A 7 -81.54 -71.18 -43.90
C ASN A 7 -80.79 -70.29 -44.94
N THR A 8 -80.19 -70.96 -45.95
CA THR A 8 -79.93 -70.56 -47.37
C THR A 8 -79.03 -69.34 -47.68
N ASN A 9 -77.82 -69.54 -48.23
CA ASN A 9 -77.43 -69.71 -49.66
C ASN A 9 -77.54 -68.44 -50.52
N GLU A 10 -76.41 -67.95 -51.07
CA GLU A 10 -76.17 -67.93 -52.54
C GLU A 10 -74.77 -67.34 -52.91
N ASP A 11 -73.95 -68.23 -53.48
CA ASP A 11 -73.04 -68.07 -54.63
C ASP A 11 -72.46 -66.70 -55.02
N TYR A 12 -71.13 -66.61 -55.04
CA TYR A 12 -70.40 -66.25 -56.26
C TYR A 12 -69.19 -67.17 -56.45
N LYS A 13 -69.26 -68.00 -57.49
CA LYS A 13 -68.16 -68.83 -57.99
C LYS A 13 -66.92 -68.00 -58.33
N LEU A 14 -65.76 -68.55 -57.99
CA LEU A 14 -64.45 -68.21 -58.56
C LEU A 14 -64.57 -68.09 -60.10
N LEU A 15 -64.30 -66.90 -60.62
CA LEU A 15 -63.97 -66.73 -62.03
C LEU A 15 -62.48 -67.00 -62.20
N ASP A 16 -62.21 -68.10 -62.90
CA ASP A 16 -60.92 -68.70 -63.25
C ASP A 16 -59.88 -67.67 -63.74
N ILE A 17 -58.85 -67.43 -62.92
CA ILE A 17 -57.76 -66.48 -63.18
C ILE A 17 -56.81 -66.99 -64.29
N ASN A 18 -56.91 -68.24 -64.71
CA ASN A 18 -56.04 -68.80 -65.75
C ASN A 18 -56.37 -68.33 -67.18
N LYS A 19 -57.40 -67.48 -67.37
CA LYS A 19 -57.80 -66.98 -68.70
C LYS A 19 -57.26 -65.59 -69.08
N TYR A 20 -56.47 -64.94 -68.22
CA TYR A 20 -55.78 -63.68 -68.56
C TYR A 20 -54.26 -63.84 -68.54
N ASN A 21 -53.78 -64.80 -69.35
CA ASN A 21 -52.42 -64.77 -69.90
C ASN A 21 -52.49 -64.18 -71.30
N LEU A 22 -52.11 -62.92 -71.47
CA LEU A 22 -51.73 -62.34 -72.76
C LEU A 22 -50.96 -61.04 -72.53
N ILE A 23 -49.62 -61.12 -72.49
CA ILE A 23 -48.72 -60.75 -73.60
C ILE A 23 -47.29 -60.68 -73.03
N ASN A 24 -46.47 -61.63 -73.49
CA ASN A 24 -45.01 -61.52 -73.49
C ASN A 24 -44.58 -60.54 -74.60
N ASN A 25 -43.51 -59.78 -74.34
CA ASN A 25 -42.73 -58.92 -75.25
C ASN A 25 -43.18 -57.46 -75.46
N THR A 26 -42.76 -56.59 -74.54
CA THR A 26 -42.19 -55.27 -74.89
C THR A 26 -41.06 -54.91 -73.92
N ASN A 27 -39.89 -54.54 -74.46
CA ASN A 27 -38.77 -53.96 -73.72
C ASN A 27 -39.18 -52.61 -73.14
N PHE A 28 -39.23 -52.48 -71.82
CA PHE A 28 -39.29 -51.18 -71.14
C PHE A 28 -37.94 -50.88 -70.49
N ASN A 29 -37.23 -49.88 -71.01
CA ASN A 29 -35.87 -49.51 -70.64
C ASN A 29 -35.80 -48.38 -69.59
N ASN A 30 -36.81 -48.23 -68.71
CA ASN A 30 -36.74 -47.24 -67.63
C ASN A 30 -37.58 -47.60 -66.39
N ASN A 31 -37.01 -47.41 -65.20
CA ASN A 31 -37.62 -47.74 -63.90
C ASN A 31 -38.95 -46.98 -63.60
N ASN A 32 -39.23 -45.89 -64.30
CA ASN A 32 -40.49 -45.14 -64.16
C ASN A 32 -41.69 -45.82 -64.87
N ASP A 33 -41.45 -46.64 -65.89
CA ASP A 33 -42.54 -47.33 -66.60
C ASP A 33 -43.06 -48.55 -65.82
N ILE A 34 -42.21 -49.19 -65.01
CA ILE A 34 -42.61 -50.27 -64.10
C ILE A 34 -43.59 -49.75 -63.04
N LEU A 35 -43.31 -48.57 -62.47
CA LEU A 35 -44.19 -47.91 -61.50
C LEU A 35 -45.50 -47.42 -62.14
N GLN A 36 -45.47 -46.79 -63.32
CA GLN A 36 -46.69 -46.32 -63.97
C GLN A 36 -47.59 -47.44 -64.52
N HIS A 37 -47.03 -48.58 -64.93
CA HIS A 37 -47.83 -49.72 -65.39
C HIS A 37 -48.48 -50.49 -64.22
N PHE A 38 -47.83 -50.52 -63.05
CA PHE A 38 -48.37 -51.11 -61.81
C PHE A 38 -49.58 -50.33 -61.24
N TYR A 39 -49.65 -49.01 -61.44
CA TYR A 39 -50.71 -48.17 -60.85
C TYR A 39 -52.01 -48.07 -61.67
N LYS A 40 -52.06 -48.56 -62.91
CA LYS A 40 -53.21 -48.28 -63.80
C LYS A 40 -54.24 -49.39 -63.92
N ASN A 41 -53.95 -50.64 -63.55
CA ASN A 41 -54.93 -51.72 -63.60
C ASN A 41 -54.73 -52.72 -62.46
N LYS A 42 -55.75 -52.82 -61.59
CA LYS A 42 -55.82 -53.62 -60.35
C LYS A 42 -54.82 -53.20 -59.28
N THR A 43 -55.30 -52.47 -58.27
CA THR A 43 -54.97 -52.67 -56.83
C THR A 43 -55.71 -51.64 -55.98
N LYS A 44 -57.04 -51.63 -56.09
CA LYS A 44 -57.89 -50.99 -55.09
C LYS A 44 -58.88 -51.95 -54.41
N LEU A 45 -58.77 -53.27 -54.64
CA LEU A 45 -59.80 -54.21 -54.19
C LEU A 45 -59.36 -55.65 -53.83
N VAL A 46 -58.07 -55.96 -53.59
CA VAL A 46 -57.66 -57.34 -53.19
C VAL A 46 -56.49 -57.37 -52.20
N TYR A 47 -56.47 -56.51 -51.18
CA TYR A 47 -55.44 -56.58 -50.13
C TYR A 47 -55.98 -56.44 -48.70
N SER A 48 -57.24 -56.81 -48.45
CA SER A 48 -57.75 -56.89 -47.08
C SER A 48 -57.17 -58.06 -46.27
N ASN A 49 -56.39 -58.95 -46.88
CA ASN A 49 -55.94 -60.22 -46.28
C ASN A 49 -54.45 -60.54 -46.55
N ILE A 50 -53.59 -59.52 -46.73
CA ILE A 50 -52.13 -59.76 -46.92
C ILE A 50 -51.54 -60.52 -45.72
N ASP A 51 -52.00 -60.19 -44.52
CA ASP A 51 -51.46 -60.78 -43.29
C ASP A 51 -51.79 -62.28 -43.16
N ASP A 52 -52.91 -62.75 -43.72
CA ASP A 52 -53.28 -64.18 -43.75
C ASP A 52 -52.34 -65.04 -44.62
N LEU A 53 -51.56 -64.40 -45.51
CA LEU A 53 -50.61 -65.06 -46.41
C LEU A 53 -49.18 -65.09 -45.86
N LEU A 54 -48.95 -64.46 -44.70
CA LEU A 54 -47.65 -64.44 -44.04
C LEU A 54 -47.61 -65.52 -42.95
N PRO A 55 -46.43 -66.08 -42.65
CA PRO A 55 -46.22 -66.87 -41.44
C PRO A 55 -46.68 -66.09 -40.21
N GLU A 56 -47.27 -66.79 -39.23
CA GLU A 56 -47.77 -66.16 -37.99
C GLU A 56 -46.68 -65.40 -37.22
N ASP A 57 -45.42 -65.81 -37.38
CA ASP A 57 -44.24 -65.23 -36.76
C ASP A 57 -43.43 -64.31 -37.69
N PHE A 58 -44.01 -63.87 -38.82
CA PHE A 58 -43.36 -62.97 -39.76
C PHE A 58 -43.20 -61.56 -39.18
N ASP A 59 -41.97 -61.16 -38.90
CA ASP A 59 -41.63 -59.79 -38.55
C ASP A 59 -41.01 -59.05 -39.76
N VAL A 60 -41.62 -57.92 -40.11
CA VAL A 60 -41.22 -57.10 -41.25
C VAL A 60 -39.79 -56.57 -41.08
N SER A 61 -39.43 -56.16 -39.86
CA SER A 61 -38.13 -55.55 -39.57
C SER A 61 -37.03 -56.61 -39.63
N GLU A 62 -37.31 -57.82 -39.14
CA GLU A 62 -36.43 -58.97 -39.22
C GLU A 62 -36.23 -59.45 -40.66
N TYR A 63 -37.32 -59.54 -41.44
CA TYR A 63 -37.23 -59.87 -42.86
C TYR A 63 -36.40 -58.86 -43.66
N ILE A 64 -36.58 -57.55 -43.43
CA ILE A 64 -35.75 -56.51 -44.05
C ILE A 64 -34.29 -56.63 -43.61
N ALA A 65 -34.02 -56.89 -42.31
CA ALA A 65 -32.66 -57.03 -41.78
C ALA A 65 -31.92 -58.25 -42.36
N LEU A 66 -32.64 -59.33 -42.65
CA LEU A 66 -32.09 -60.56 -43.26
C LEU A 66 -31.81 -60.42 -44.76
N ASN A 67 -32.49 -59.49 -45.44
CA ASN A 67 -32.44 -59.30 -46.89
C ASN A 67 -32.10 -57.84 -47.20
N SER A 68 -30.82 -57.48 -47.03
CA SER A 68 -30.32 -56.10 -47.02
C SER A 68 -30.66 -55.25 -48.25
N GLU A 69 -30.93 -55.88 -49.40
CA GLU A 69 -31.41 -55.23 -50.61
C GLU A 69 -32.79 -54.59 -50.45
N LEU A 70 -33.54 -54.99 -49.42
CA LEU A 70 -34.88 -54.51 -49.10
C LEU A 70 -34.87 -53.32 -48.12
N ASN A 71 -33.71 -52.77 -47.76
CA ASN A 71 -33.61 -51.66 -46.79
C ASN A 71 -34.42 -50.41 -47.17
N CYS A 72 -34.80 -50.24 -48.44
CA CYS A 72 -35.65 -49.14 -48.91
C CYS A 72 -37.16 -49.46 -48.92
N PHE A 73 -37.55 -50.66 -48.47
CA PHE A 73 -38.93 -51.12 -48.56
C PHE A 73 -39.74 -50.60 -47.37
N THR A 74 -40.97 -50.14 -47.65
CA THR A 74 -41.97 -49.92 -46.61
C THR A 74 -42.44 -51.27 -46.06
N SER A 75 -43.10 -51.27 -44.90
CA SER A 75 -43.66 -52.49 -44.31
C SER A 75 -44.57 -53.27 -45.28
N LEU A 76 -45.43 -52.56 -46.00
CA LEU A 76 -46.31 -53.16 -47.00
C LEU A 76 -45.52 -53.75 -48.18
N ASN A 77 -44.50 -53.04 -48.66
CA ASN A 77 -43.66 -53.53 -49.77
C ASN A 77 -42.86 -54.77 -49.37
N ALA A 78 -42.35 -54.83 -48.14
CA ALA A 78 -41.62 -55.98 -47.63
C ALA A 78 -42.51 -57.22 -47.50
N LYS A 79 -43.74 -57.07 -46.98
CA LYS A 79 -44.75 -58.14 -46.93
C LYS A 79 -45.09 -58.66 -48.33
N LEU A 80 -45.37 -57.75 -49.27
CA LEU A 80 -45.66 -58.12 -50.67
C LEU A 80 -44.45 -58.78 -51.34
N HIS A 81 -43.24 -58.32 -51.06
CA HIS A 81 -42.02 -58.94 -51.58
C HIS A 81 -41.84 -60.35 -51.05
N TYR A 82 -42.08 -60.58 -49.75
CA TYR A 82 -42.00 -61.92 -49.19
C TYR A 82 -43.01 -62.86 -49.85
N ILE A 83 -44.27 -62.43 -49.99
CA ILE A 83 -45.33 -63.25 -50.62
C ILE A 83 -44.99 -63.58 -52.07
N ASN A 84 -44.60 -62.57 -52.86
CA ASN A 84 -44.40 -62.73 -54.30
C ASN A 84 -43.07 -63.45 -54.63
N TYR A 85 -42.03 -63.20 -53.85
CA TYR A 85 -40.66 -63.64 -54.13
C TYR A 85 -40.04 -64.42 -52.99
N GLY A 86 -40.16 -63.96 -51.75
CA GLY A 86 -39.51 -64.56 -50.59
C GLY A 86 -39.87 -66.04 -50.39
N ILE A 87 -41.16 -66.40 -50.47
CA ILE A 87 -41.63 -67.78 -50.35
C ILE A 87 -41.01 -68.66 -51.44
N ASN A 88 -41.10 -68.24 -52.70
CA ASN A 88 -40.63 -69.04 -53.84
C ASN A 88 -39.11 -69.14 -53.93
N ARG A 89 -38.40 -68.12 -53.44
CA ARG A 89 -36.93 -68.06 -53.41
C ARG A 89 -36.35 -68.59 -52.11
N ASN A 90 -37.20 -69.04 -51.19
CA ASN A 90 -36.82 -69.49 -49.86
C ASN A 90 -35.94 -68.46 -49.12
N LEU A 91 -36.30 -67.18 -49.21
CA LEU A 91 -35.61 -66.10 -48.50
C LEU A 91 -35.90 -66.20 -47.00
N PRO A 92 -34.89 -66.08 -46.13
CA PRO A 92 -35.09 -66.13 -44.70
C PRO A 92 -35.89 -64.91 -44.25
N TYR A 93 -36.94 -65.15 -43.47
CA TYR A 93 -37.76 -64.10 -42.85
C TYR A 93 -37.67 -64.01 -41.34
N LYS A 94 -36.97 -64.98 -40.75
CA LYS A 94 -36.72 -65.06 -39.33
C LYS A 94 -35.31 -65.56 -39.10
N ILE A 95 -34.63 -65.00 -38.11
CA ILE A 95 -33.32 -65.44 -37.66
C ILE A 95 -33.49 -66.81 -37.01
N ASP A 96 -32.75 -67.78 -37.55
CA ASP A 96 -32.65 -69.09 -36.93
C ASP A 96 -31.71 -69.01 -35.73
N ILE A 97 -32.27 -68.65 -34.57
CA ILE A 97 -31.55 -68.53 -33.30
C ILE A 97 -30.81 -69.81 -32.90
N ASN A 98 -31.23 -70.99 -33.38
CA ASN A 98 -30.54 -72.25 -33.10
C ASN A 98 -29.18 -72.36 -33.80
N LYS A 99 -28.91 -71.50 -34.79
CA LYS A 99 -27.60 -71.40 -35.46
C LYS A 99 -26.62 -70.48 -34.73
N LEU A 100 -27.09 -69.69 -33.76
CA LEU A 100 -26.22 -68.90 -32.91
C LEU A 100 -25.66 -69.77 -31.77
N PRO A 101 -24.36 -69.68 -31.48
CA PRO A 101 -23.78 -70.24 -30.26
C PRO A 101 -24.51 -69.73 -29.02
N GLU A 102 -24.63 -70.57 -27.99
CA GLU A 102 -25.29 -70.19 -26.72
C GLU A 102 -24.64 -68.97 -26.05
N ASP A 103 -23.33 -68.79 -26.23
CA ASP A 103 -22.53 -67.69 -25.71
C ASP A 103 -22.30 -66.55 -26.73
N PHE A 104 -23.11 -66.47 -27.79
CA PHE A 104 -23.01 -65.39 -28.77
C PHE A 104 -23.49 -64.05 -28.19
N ASP A 105 -22.54 -63.13 -27.98
CA ASP A 105 -22.82 -61.74 -27.62
C ASP A 105 -22.67 -60.85 -28.86
N VAL A 106 -23.79 -60.26 -29.29
CA VAL A 106 -23.85 -59.39 -30.47
C VAL A 106 -23.00 -58.13 -30.33
N SER A 107 -22.82 -57.62 -29.10
CA SER A 107 -21.98 -56.46 -28.82
C SER A 107 -20.51 -56.83 -28.96
N VAL A 108 -20.09 -57.98 -28.41
CA VAL A 108 -18.73 -58.51 -28.57
C VAL A 108 -18.43 -58.77 -30.04
N TYR A 109 -19.37 -59.35 -30.79
CA TYR A 109 -19.20 -59.61 -32.22
C TYR A 109 -19.00 -58.31 -33.02
N LYS A 110 -19.79 -57.27 -32.77
CA LYS A 110 -19.63 -55.96 -33.43
C LYS A 110 -18.31 -55.27 -33.08
N GLU A 111 -17.79 -55.47 -31.87
CA GLU A 111 -16.48 -54.92 -31.46
C GLU A 111 -15.30 -55.71 -32.06
N LEU A 112 -15.44 -57.02 -32.25
CA LEU A 112 -14.43 -57.85 -32.94
C LEU A 112 -14.32 -57.51 -34.43
N HIS A 113 -15.43 -57.08 -35.06
CA HIS A 113 -15.53 -56.81 -36.50
C HIS A 113 -16.00 -55.38 -36.73
N PHE A 114 -15.05 -54.46 -36.81
CA PHE A 114 -15.30 -53.01 -36.85
C PHE A 114 -16.21 -52.57 -38.02
N ASP A 115 -16.16 -53.28 -39.15
CA ASP A 115 -17.03 -53.06 -40.31
C ASP A 115 -18.52 -53.29 -39.99
N LEU A 116 -18.82 -54.09 -38.95
CA LEU A 116 -20.18 -54.37 -38.47
C LEU A 116 -20.65 -53.39 -37.40
N LYS A 117 -19.85 -52.39 -37.01
CA LYS A 117 -20.16 -51.49 -35.88
C LYS A 117 -21.52 -50.77 -36.03
N ASN A 118 -21.93 -50.48 -37.27
CA ASN A 118 -23.19 -49.81 -37.58
C ASN A 118 -24.35 -50.77 -37.83
N PHE A 119 -24.14 -52.08 -37.71
CA PHE A 119 -25.20 -53.06 -37.90
C PHE A 119 -26.15 -53.02 -36.70
N THR A 120 -27.44 -53.18 -36.97
CA THR A 120 -28.40 -53.54 -35.93
C THR A 120 -28.06 -54.93 -35.38
N ASP A 121 -28.56 -55.25 -34.19
CA ASP A 121 -28.30 -56.57 -33.60
C ASP A 121 -28.82 -57.72 -34.48
N LEU A 122 -29.94 -57.50 -35.17
CA LEU A 122 -30.48 -58.46 -36.14
C LEU A 122 -29.56 -58.61 -37.36
N GLN A 123 -29.05 -57.52 -37.90
CA GLN A 123 -28.08 -57.55 -39.01
C GLN A 123 -26.78 -58.23 -38.61
N ALA A 124 -26.27 -57.99 -37.40
CA ALA A 124 -25.04 -58.62 -36.91
C ALA A 124 -25.22 -60.13 -36.67
N LYS A 125 -26.36 -60.55 -36.09
CA LYS A 125 -26.73 -61.98 -35.96
C LYS A 125 -26.89 -62.66 -37.32
N SER A 126 -27.58 -62.01 -38.25
CA SER A 126 -27.72 -62.46 -39.65
C SER A 126 -26.36 -62.63 -40.31
N HIS A 127 -25.48 -61.63 -40.17
CA HIS A 127 -24.13 -61.67 -40.70
C HIS A 127 -23.34 -62.85 -40.15
N TYR A 128 -23.39 -63.10 -38.84
CA TYR A 128 -22.75 -64.27 -38.25
C TYR A 128 -23.31 -65.58 -38.79
N ILE A 129 -24.63 -65.73 -38.91
CA ILE A 129 -25.24 -66.98 -39.42
C ILE A 129 -24.87 -67.23 -40.89
N ASN A 130 -24.92 -66.19 -41.72
CA ASN A 130 -24.74 -66.31 -43.17
C ASN A 130 -23.27 -66.35 -43.59
N PHE A 131 -22.39 -65.66 -42.86
CA PHE A 131 -20.97 -65.55 -43.20
C PHE A 131 -20.06 -66.03 -42.07
N GLY A 132 -20.38 -65.67 -40.83
CA GLY A 132 -19.53 -65.99 -39.68
C GLY A 132 -19.31 -67.47 -39.42
N ILE A 133 -20.38 -68.27 -39.46
CA ILE A 133 -20.32 -69.73 -39.28
C ILE A 133 -19.44 -70.37 -40.36
N TYR A 134 -19.68 -70.03 -41.63
CA TYR A 134 -18.96 -70.64 -42.76
C TYR A 134 -17.53 -70.13 -42.91
N GLY A 135 -17.28 -68.88 -42.55
CA GLY A 135 -15.95 -68.26 -42.57
C GLY A 135 -15.12 -68.54 -41.33
N ASN A 136 -15.66 -69.29 -40.35
CA ASN A 136 -15.07 -69.47 -39.02
C ASN A 136 -14.65 -68.12 -38.40
N ILE A 137 -15.49 -67.11 -38.58
CA ILE A 137 -15.25 -65.75 -38.09
C ILE A 137 -15.42 -65.78 -36.56
N PRO A 138 -14.42 -65.36 -35.77
CA PRO A 138 -14.52 -65.37 -34.31
C PRO A 138 -15.70 -64.52 -33.82
N TYR A 139 -16.59 -65.10 -33.03
CA TYR A 139 -17.71 -64.38 -32.43
C TYR A 139 -17.55 -64.01 -30.97
N LYS A 140 -16.53 -64.59 -30.33
CA LYS A 140 -16.18 -64.35 -28.93
C LYS A 140 -14.69 -64.12 -28.79
N LEU A 141 -14.33 -63.42 -27.72
CA LEU A 141 -12.94 -63.23 -27.36
C LEU A 141 -12.32 -64.57 -26.94
N ASP A 142 -11.17 -64.90 -27.52
CA ASP A 142 -10.40 -66.07 -27.12
C ASP A 142 -9.59 -65.76 -25.85
N ILE A 143 -10.28 -65.82 -24.71
CA ILE A 143 -9.71 -65.49 -23.39
C ILE A 143 -8.47 -66.33 -23.04
N ASN A 144 -8.31 -67.52 -23.63
CA ASN A 144 -7.16 -68.39 -23.39
C ASN A 144 -5.86 -67.82 -23.99
N LYS A 145 -5.95 -66.79 -24.84
CA LYS A 145 -4.80 -66.04 -25.35
C LYS A 145 -4.35 -64.92 -24.43
N LEU A 146 -5.14 -64.56 -23.41
CA LEU A 146 -4.70 -63.65 -22.37
C LEU A 146 -3.85 -64.44 -21.34
N PRO A 147 -2.70 -63.90 -20.92
CA PRO A 147 -1.98 -64.40 -19.75
C PRO A 147 -2.87 -64.44 -18.50
N GLU A 148 -2.65 -65.41 -17.62
CA GLU A 148 -3.42 -65.55 -16.37
C GLU A 148 -3.30 -64.32 -15.47
N ASP A 149 -2.17 -63.62 -15.52
CA ASP A 149 -1.87 -62.39 -14.78
C ASP A 149 -2.12 -61.12 -15.60
N PHE A 150 -2.89 -61.20 -16.69
CA PHE A 150 -3.22 -60.05 -17.53
C PHE A 150 -4.23 -59.13 -16.84
N ASP A 151 -3.82 -57.89 -16.58
CA ASP A 151 -4.70 -56.81 -16.11
C ASP A 151 -4.83 -55.75 -17.21
N VAL A 152 -6.05 -55.59 -17.72
CA VAL A 152 -6.37 -54.65 -18.80
C VAL A 152 -6.09 -53.19 -18.42
N SER A 153 -6.25 -52.84 -17.14
CA SER A 153 -5.96 -51.49 -16.64
C SER A 153 -4.46 -51.24 -16.66
N VAL A 154 -3.65 -52.20 -16.20
CA VAL A 154 -2.19 -52.14 -16.25
C VAL A 154 -1.69 -52.09 -17.70
N TYR A 155 -2.28 -52.89 -18.58
CA TYR A 155 -1.94 -52.89 -20.00
C TYR A 155 -2.20 -51.53 -20.65
N LYS A 156 -3.34 -50.90 -20.38
CA LYS A 156 -3.66 -49.56 -20.89
C LYS A 156 -2.73 -48.48 -20.32
N GLU A 157 -2.33 -48.56 -19.05
CA GLU A 157 -1.37 -47.61 -18.47
C GLU A 157 0.04 -47.77 -19.05
N LEU A 158 0.49 -49.00 -19.32
CA LEU A 158 1.77 -49.28 -19.97
C LEU A 158 1.81 -48.86 -21.44
N ASN A 159 0.64 -48.82 -22.10
CA ASN A 159 0.48 -48.56 -23.52
C ASN A 159 -0.48 -47.38 -23.72
N PHE A 160 0.04 -46.17 -23.50
CA PHE A 160 -0.76 -44.96 -23.38
C PHE A 160 -1.64 -44.64 -24.60
N ASP A 161 -1.26 -45.10 -25.79
CA ASP A 161 -2.07 -45.01 -27.02
C ASP A 161 -3.42 -45.73 -26.91
N LEU A 162 -3.55 -46.67 -25.97
CA LEU A 162 -4.75 -47.48 -25.73
C LEU A 162 -5.65 -46.92 -24.62
N ILE A 163 -5.30 -45.79 -24.00
CA ILE A 163 -5.99 -45.29 -22.79
C ILE A 163 -7.49 -45.04 -23.01
N ASN A 164 -7.87 -44.68 -24.24
CA ASN A 164 -9.25 -44.38 -24.64
C ASN A 164 -10.05 -45.61 -25.10
N LEU A 165 -9.42 -46.79 -25.18
CA LEU A 165 -10.12 -48.03 -25.53
C LEU A 165 -10.97 -48.51 -24.35
N THR A 166 -12.09 -49.14 -24.63
CA THR A 166 -12.79 -49.94 -23.61
C THR A 166 -11.94 -51.15 -23.21
N ASP A 167 -12.21 -51.76 -22.06
CA ASP A 167 -11.46 -52.93 -21.62
C ASP A 167 -11.58 -54.09 -22.63
N LEU A 168 -12.75 -54.28 -23.22
CA LEU A 168 -12.97 -55.25 -24.28
C LEU A 168 -12.09 -54.95 -25.50
N GLN A 169 -12.06 -53.69 -25.95
CA GLN A 169 -11.22 -53.27 -27.08
C GLN A 169 -9.72 -53.42 -26.78
N ALA A 170 -9.28 -53.14 -25.55
CA ALA A 170 -7.90 -53.31 -25.13
C ALA A 170 -7.50 -54.79 -25.07
N ASN A 171 -8.40 -55.67 -24.60
CA ASN A 171 -8.21 -57.12 -24.62
C ASN A 171 -8.10 -57.66 -26.06
N ILE A 172 -9.02 -57.24 -26.94
CA ILE A 172 -8.98 -57.57 -28.38
C ILE A 172 -7.66 -57.09 -28.99
N HIS A 173 -7.26 -55.85 -28.68
CA HIS A 173 -6.03 -55.27 -29.17
C HIS A 173 -4.80 -56.08 -28.71
N TYR A 174 -4.74 -56.47 -27.44
CA TYR A 174 -3.63 -57.30 -26.94
C TYR A 174 -3.55 -58.64 -27.68
N ILE A 175 -4.67 -59.34 -27.82
CA ILE A 175 -4.73 -60.66 -28.48
C ILE A 175 -4.33 -60.57 -29.96
N ASN A 176 -4.84 -59.57 -30.68
CA ASN A 176 -4.64 -59.46 -32.13
C ASN A 176 -3.27 -58.85 -32.50
N TYR A 177 -2.82 -57.87 -31.73
CA TYR A 177 -1.65 -57.03 -32.03
C TYR A 177 -0.63 -57.05 -30.90
N GLY A 178 -1.04 -56.80 -29.65
CA GLY A 178 -0.12 -56.63 -28.51
C GLY A 178 0.86 -57.78 -28.30
N ILE A 179 0.43 -59.03 -28.46
CA ILE A 179 1.31 -60.21 -28.39
C ILE A 179 2.39 -60.17 -29.49
N LYS A 180 2.00 -59.86 -30.73
CA LYS A 180 2.93 -59.80 -31.89
C LYS A 180 3.86 -58.60 -31.81
N GLU A 181 3.37 -57.48 -31.31
CA GLU A 181 4.14 -56.26 -31.08
C GLU A 181 5.01 -56.34 -29.82
N ASN A 182 4.93 -57.45 -29.07
CA ASN A 182 5.62 -57.65 -27.80
C ASN A 182 5.35 -56.50 -26.80
N ARG A 183 4.11 -56.02 -26.75
CA ARG A 183 3.69 -54.97 -25.82
C ARG A 183 3.67 -55.52 -24.39
N SER A 184 4.23 -54.74 -23.47
CA SER A 184 4.23 -55.08 -22.04
C SER A 184 2.81 -54.96 -21.49
N TYR A 185 2.34 -56.00 -20.80
CA TYR A 185 1.03 -56.04 -20.13
C TYR A 185 1.12 -56.11 -18.61
N LYS A 186 2.34 -56.27 -18.08
CA LYS A 186 2.64 -56.25 -16.67
C LYS A 186 3.92 -55.48 -16.42
N ILE A 187 4.01 -54.89 -15.23
CA ILE A 187 5.24 -54.28 -14.76
C ILE A 187 6.25 -55.36 -14.37
N ASP A 188 7.52 -55.15 -14.74
CA ASP A 188 8.62 -56.01 -14.33
C ASP A 188 9.05 -55.63 -12.91
N THR A 189 8.36 -56.18 -11.92
CA THR A 189 8.58 -55.87 -10.49
C THR A 189 9.98 -56.24 -10.01
N ASN A 190 10.69 -57.14 -10.70
CA ASN A 190 12.08 -57.48 -10.38
C ASN A 190 13.05 -56.31 -10.60
N LYS A 191 12.64 -55.27 -11.34
CA LYS A 191 13.40 -54.02 -11.50
C LYS A 191 13.14 -53.00 -10.39
N LEU A 192 12.14 -53.23 -9.54
CA LEU A 192 11.93 -52.42 -8.35
C LEU A 192 12.85 -52.94 -7.22
N PRO A 193 13.60 -52.05 -6.54
CA PRO A 193 14.29 -52.39 -5.31
C PRO A 193 13.33 -52.98 -4.27
N GLU A 194 13.81 -53.92 -3.45
CA GLU A 194 13.00 -54.56 -2.41
C GLU A 194 12.46 -53.54 -1.39
N ASP A 195 13.21 -52.45 -1.15
CA ASP A 195 12.86 -51.35 -0.26
C ASP A 195 12.22 -50.15 -0.99
N PHE A 196 11.70 -50.35 -2.20
CA PHE A 196 11.04 -49.30 -2.96
C PHE A 196 9.66 -48.95 -2.38
N ASP A 197 9.54 -47.73 -1.85
CA ASP A 197 8.27 -47.14 -1.43
C ASP A 197 7.85 -46.06 -2.42
N VAL A 198 6.71 -46.28 -3.08
CA VAL A 198 6.17 -45.37 -4.10
C VAL A 198 5.80 -43.99 -3.53
N SER A 199 5.37 -43.92 -2.28
CA SER A 199 5.03 -42.67 -1.62
C SER A 199 6.30 -41.85 -1.37
N VAL A 200 7.36 -42.49 -0.87
CA VAL A 200 8.68 -41.88 -0.69
C VAL A 200 9.25 -41.42 -2.04
N TYR A 201 9.16 -42.26 -3.07
CA TYR A 201 9.65 -41.92 -4.40
C TYR A 201 8.95 -40.69 -5.00
N LYS A 202 7.62 -40.61 -4.91
CA LYS A 202 6.86 -39.43 -5.36
C LYS A 202 7.22 -38.18 -4.56
N GLU A 203 7.43 -38.31 -3.26
CA GLU A 203 7.81 -37.19 -2.41
C GLU A 203 9.22 -36.64 -2.71
N LEU A 204 10.16 -37.53 -3.05
CA LEU A 204 11.50 -37.16 -3.51
C LEU A 204 11.51 -36.57 -4.93
N ASN A 205 10.51 -36.88 -5.75
CA ASN A 205 10.42 -36.52 -7.15
C ASN A 205 9.09 -35.81 -7.43
N SER A 206 9.02 -34.53 -7.04
CA SER A 206 7.77 -33.76 -7.01
C SER A 206 7.05 -33.62 -8.35
N ASP A 207 7.74 -33.81 -9.48
CA ASP A 207 7.14 -33.84 -10.81
C ASP A 207 6.18 -35.04 -11.00
N LEU A 208 6.29 -36.07 -10.16
CA LEU A 208 5.46 -37.27 -10.17
C LEU A 208 4.24 -37.18 -9.24
N ASN A 209 3.98 -36.04 -8.60
CA ASN A 209 2.89 -35.92 -7.62
C ASN A 209 1.50 -36.23 -8.20
N ASN A 210 1.30 -35.96 -9.50
CA ASN A 210 0.04 -36.25 -10.19
C ASN A 210 -0.05 -37.68 -10.74
N PHE A 211 0.99 -38.49 -10.60
CA PHE A 211 1.01 -39.86 -11.09
C PHE A 211 0.24 -40.77 -10.14
N THR A 212 -0.45 -41.77 -10.67
CA THR A 212 -0.88 -42.92 -9.87
C THR A 212 0.35 -43.69 -9.37
N ASP A 213 0.18 -44.53 -8.34
CA ASP A 213 1.29 -45.34 -7.82
C ASP A 213 1.84 -46.29 -8.89
N LEU A 214 0.97 -46.80 -9.78
CA LEU A 214 1.37 -47.63 -10.90
C LEU A 214 2.18 -46.84 -11.92
N GLN A 215 1.72 -45.65 -12.32
CA GLN A 215 2.46 -44.74 -13.20
C GLN A 215 3.83 -44.38 -12.63
N ALA A 216 3.93 -44.09 -11.32
CA ALA A 216 5.20 -43.77 -10.68
C ALA A 216 6.17 -44.97 -10.70
N LYS A 217 5.69 -46.19 -10.45
CA LYS A 217 6.49 -47.43 -10.56
C LYS A 217 6.95 -47.67 -12.00
N ILE A 218 6.06 -47.53 -12.98
CA ILE A 218 6.38 -47.65 -14.41
C ILE A 218 7.45 -46.64 -14.79
N TYR A 219 7.29 -45.39 -14.37
CA TYR A 219 8.24 -44.32 -14.66
C TYR A 219 9.61 -44.61 -14.04
N TYR A 220 9.66 -45.07 -12.79
CA TYR A 220 10.93 -45.46 -12.16
C TYR A 220 11.66 -46.54 -12.97
N ILE A 221 10.94 -47.61 -13.36
CA ILE A 221 11.52 -48.73 -14.12
C ILE A 221 12.05 -48.27 -15.49
N ASN A 222 11.29 -47.44 -16.20
CA ASN A 222 11.60 -47.08 -17.59
C ASN A 222 12.60 -45.92 -17.71
N CYS A 223 12.48 -44.94 -16.82
CA CYS A 223 13.21 -43.67 -16.86
C CYS A 223 14.02 -43.45 -15.57
N GLY A 224 13.39 -43.58 -14.40
CA GLY A 224 13.99 -43.21 -13.11
C GLY A 224 15.31 -43.91 -12.79
N ILE A 225 15.45 -45.21 -13.12
CA ILE A 225 16.71 -45.96 -12.97
C ILE A 225 17.82 -45.33 -13.83
N LYS A 226 17.53 -45.00 -15.10
CA LYS A 226 18.52 -44.41 -16.03
C LYS A 226 18.87 -42.97 -15.63
N GLU A 227 17.90 -42.25 -15.11
CA GLU A 227 18.05 -40.88 -14.61
C GLU A 227 18.73 -40.83 -13.22
N ASN A 228 18.99 -41.97 -12.59
CA ASN A 228 19.47 -42.08 -11.21
C ASN A 228 18.60 -41.32 -10.21
N ARG A 229 17.27 -41.36 -10.39
CA ARG A 229 16.33 -40.73 -9.45
C ARG A 229 16.38 -41.42 -8.10
N GLU A 230 16.47 -40.62 -7.04
CA GLU A 230 16.43 -41.13 -5.67
C GLU A 230 15.03 -41.69 -5.36
N TYR A 231 14.97 -42.91 -4.85
CA TYR A 231 13.73 -43.56 -4.40
C TYR A 231 13.68 -43.80 -2.90
N LYS A 232 14.78 -43.53 -2.21
CA LYS A 232 14.90 -43.61 -0.76
C LYS A 232 15.90 -42.56 -0.27
N ILE A 233 15.70 -42.12 0.97
CA ILE A 233 16.69 -41.29 1.64
C ILE A 233 17.79 -42.17 2.26
N ASP A 234 19.04 -41.71 2.16
CA ASP A 234 20.16 -42.38 2.83
C ASP A 234 20.16 -42.03 4.33
N THR A 235 19.39 -42.80 5.10
CA THR A 235 19.25 -42.62 6.54
C THR A 235 20.56 -42.81 7.31
N ASN A 236 21.58 -43.44 6.73
CA ASN A 236 22.90 -43.58 7.37
C ASN A 236 23.63 -42.23 7.51
N LYS A 237 23.24 -41.22 6.71
CA LYS A 237 23.73 -39.85 6.84
C LYS A 237 23.09 -39.10 8.00
N LEU A 238 21.99 -39.61 8.55
CA LEU A 238 21.37 -39.02 9.74
C LEU A 238 22.14 -39.47 11.00
N PRO A 239 22.46 -38.53 11.91
CA PRO A 239 22.97 -38.87 13.23
C PRO A 239 22.02 -39.83 13.97
N LYS A 240 22.58 -40.76 14.75
CA LYS A 240 21.78 -41.73 15.55
C LYS A 240 20.80 -41.04 16.52
N ASP A 241 21.13 -39.84 16.96
CA ASP A 241 20.35 -39.00 17.86
C ASP A 241 19.53 -37.91 17.14
N PHE A 242 19.33 -38.04 15.82
CA PHE A 242 18.57 -37.06 15.04
C PHE A 242 17.08 -37.11 15.37
N ASP A 243 16.57 -36.01 15.96
CA ASP A 243 15.15 -35.80 16.21
C ASP A 243 14.59 -34.80 15.19
N VAL A 244 13.73 -35.31 14.29
CA VAL A 244 13.11 -34.50 13.22
C VAL A 244 12.20 -33.41 13.76
N SER A 245 11.50 -33.67 14.87
CA SER A 245 10.63 -32.68 15.51
C SER A 245 11.45 -31.55 16.13
N LEU A 246 12.60 -31.88 16.75
CA LEU A 246 13.54 -30.89 17.26
C LEU A 246 14.16 -30.08 16.12
N TYR A 247 14.58 -30.74 15.03
CA TYR A 247 15.16 -30.08 13.87
C TYR A 247 14.20 -29.04 13.26
N LYS A 248 12.92 -29.39 13.07
CA LYS A 248 11.90 -28.44 12.60
C LYS A 248 11.71 -27.25 13.56
N LYS A 249 11.75 -27.48 14.88
CA LYS A 249 11.67 -26.38 15.86
C LYS A 249 12.89 -25.45 15.82
N LEU A 250 14.06 -25.97 15.49
CA LEU A 250 15.28 -25.17 15.34
C LEU A 250 15.25 -24.32 14.06
N HIS A 251 14.67 -24.84 12.97
CA HIS A 251 14.62 -24.21 11.66
C HIS A 251 13.17 -23.96 11.23
N PHE A 252 12.65 -22.79 11.61
CA PHE A 252 11.22 -22.45 11.49
C PHE A 252 10.68 -22.51 10.05
N ASP A 253 11.53 -22.25 9.07
CA ASP A 253 11.23 -22.37 7.64
C ASP A 253 10.82 -23.80 7.24
N LEU A 254 11.18 -24.80 8.04
CA LEU A 254 10.84 -26.21 7.82
C LEU A 254 9.54 -26.64 8.49
N ASN A 255 8.79 -25.76 9.15
CA ASN A 255 7.60 -26.16 9.91
C ASN A 255 6.53 -26.85 9.04
N ASN A 256 6.41 -26.43 7.79
CA ASN A 256 5.47 -26.99 6.82
C ASN A 256 6.01 -28.25 6.12
N PHE A 257 7.25 -28.65 6.38
CA PHE A 257 7.83 -29.85 5.77
C PHE A 257 7.25 -31.09 6.44
N THR A 258 7.08 -32.17 5.68
CA THR A 258 6.91 -33.52 6.24
C THR A 258 8.19 -33.95 6.97
N ASP A 259 8.11 -35.04 7.74
CA ASP A 259 9.30 -35.61 8.38
C ASP A 259 10.34 -36.10 7.35
N LEU A 260 9.89 -36.61 6.20
CA LEU A 260 10.80 -37.05 5.13
C LEU A 260 11.51 -35.84 4.51
N GLN A 261 10.77 -34.79 4.16
CA GLN A 261 11.34 -33.55 3.62
C GLN A 261 12.32 -32.90 4.60
N ALA A 262 12.00 -32.88 5.90
CA ALA A 262 12.91 -32.34 6.91
C ALA A 262 14.20 -33.16 7.04
N LYS A 263 14.11 -34.50 7.01
CA LYS A 263 15.28 -35.40 6.98
C LYS A 263 16.12 -35.19 5.71
N LEU A 264 15.48 -35.14 4.54
CA LEU A 264 16.14 -34.88 3.27
C LEU A 264 16.86 -33.54 3.28
N HIS A 265 16.19 -32.48 3.75
CA HIS A 265 16.78 -31.15 3.89
C HIS A 265 18.02 -31.19 4.79
N TYR A 266 17.98 -31.92 5.91
CA TYR A 266 19.18 -32.09 6.73
C TYR A 266 20.31 -32.79 5.97
N ILE A 267 20.01 -33.87 5.25
CA ILE A 267 21.02 -34.63 4.49
C ILE A 267 21.66 -33.79 3.38
N THR A 268 20.86 -33.07 2.60
CA THR A 268 21.33 -32.35 1.40
C THR A 268 21.89 -30.97 1.72
N CYS A 269 21.31 -30.29 2.72
CA CYS A 269 21.65 -28.92 3.09
C CYS A 269 22.23 -28.81 4.51
N GLY A 270 21.57 -29.42 5.49
CA GLY A 270 21.92 -29.31 6.90
C GLY A 270 23.35 -29.75 7.23
N ILE A 271 23.79 -30.89 6.71
CA ILE A 271 25.16 -31.41 6.90
C ILE A 271 26.18 -30.42 6.31
N ASN A 272 26.00 -30.02 5.05
CA ASN A 272 26.93 -29.14 4.35
C ASN A 272 27.02 -27.73 4.97
N ARG A 273 25.91 -27.24 5.54
CA ARG A 273 25.82 -25.93 6.20
C ARG A 273 26.10 -26.00 7.70
N ASN A 274 26.45 -27.17 8.24
CA ASN A 274 26.60 -27.41 9.67
C ASN A 274 25.40 -26.90 10.49
N LEU A 275 24.17 -27.10 9.98
CA LEU A 275 22.97 -26.67 10.68
C LEU A 275 22.81 -27.49 11.97
N PRO A 276 22.51 -26.83 13.12
CA PRO A 276 22.28 -27.52 14.37
C PRO A 276 21.01 -28.39 14.26
N TYR A 277 21.14 -29.68 14.56
CA TYR A 277 20.01 -30.61 14.68
C TYR A 277 19.70 -31.01 16.12
N LYS A 278 20.60 -30.63 17.04
CA LYS A 278 20.48 -30.81 18.48
C LYS A 278 21.03 -29.59 19.20
N ILE A 279 20.65 -29.43 20.46
CA ILE A 279 21.19 -28.40 21.35
C ILE A 279 21.99 -29.08 22.45
N ASP A 280 23.28 -28.79 22.49
CA ASP A 280 24.14 -29.16 23.61
C ASP A 280 24.06 -28.08 24.70
N THR A 281 23.08 -28.23 25.58
CA THR A 281 22.84 -27.27 26.66
C THR A 281 24.00 -27.17 27.65
N ASN A 282 24.93 -28.14 27.68
CA ASN A 282 26.12 -28.08 28.52
C ASN A 282 27.11 -27.01 28.07
N LYS A 283 27.00 -26.55 26.82
CA LYS A 283 27.79 -25.41 26.30
C LYS A 283 27.25 -24.06 26.77
N LEU A 284 26.04 -24.01 27.32
CA LEU A 284 25.51 -22.79 27.91
C LEU A 284 26.18 -22.52 29.26
N PRO A 285 26.61 -21.27 29.52
CA PRO A 285 27.03 -20.86 30.85
C PRO A 285 25.96 -21.15 31.90
N LYS A 286 26.39 -21.51 33.12
CA LYS A 286 25.46 -21.80 34.24
C LYS A 286 24.53 -20.63 34.57
N ASP A 287 24.97 -19.41 34.31
CA ASP A 287 24.25 -18.16 34.53
C ASP A 287 23.56 -17.62 33.25
N PHE A 288 23.42 -18.44 32.20
CA PHE A 288 22.79 -18.03 30.96
C PHE A 288 21.28 -17.83 31.13
N ASP A 289 20.83 -16.58 30.98
CA ASP A 289 19.42 -16.21 30.94
C ASP A 289 19.01 -15.90 29.50
N VAL A 290 18.16 -16.75 28.92
CA VAL A 290 17.68 -16.60 27.54
C VAL A 290 16.83 -15.34 27.35
N SER A 291 16.07 -14.93 28.36
CA SER A 291 15.26 -13.72 28.31
C SER A 291 16.14 -12.48 28.30
N LEU A 292 17.23 -12.48 29.08
CA LEU A 292 18.24 -11.44 29.06
C LEU A 292 18.99 -11.41 27.72
N TYR A 293 19.37 -12.57 27.19
CA TYR A 293 20.06 -12.69 25.91
C TYR A 293 19.24 -12.08 24.76
N LYS A 294 17.94 -12.40 24.67
CA LYS A 294 17.05 -11.79 23.67
C LYS A 294 16.93 -10.27 23.84
N LYS A 295 16.90 -9.77 25.07
CA LYS A 295 16.87 -8.31 25.34
C LYS A 295 18.18 -7.61 24.95
N LEU A 296 19.32 -8.30 25.06
CA LEU A 296 20.63 -7.79 24.65
C LEU A 296 20.75 -7.69 23.13
N HIS A 297 20.10 -8.60 22.39
CA HIS A 297 20.19 -8.72 20.93
C HIS A 297 18.81 -8.62 20.30
N PHE A 298 18.41 -7.40 19.96
CA PHE A 298 17.04 -7.08 19.54
C PHE A 298 16.57 -7.89 18.33
N ASP A 299 17.48 -8.20 17.41
CA ASP A 299 17.26 -9.06 16.24
C ASP A 299 16.81 -10.48 16.62
N LEU A 300 17.12 -10.95 17.82
CA LEU A 300 16.75 -12.27 18.32
C LEU A 300 15.38 -12.29 19.04
N ASN A 301 14.68 -11.15 19.16
CA ASN A 301 13.43 -11.08 19.94
C ASN A 301 12.33 -12.00 19.41
N ASN A 302 12.31 -12.27 18.10
CA ASN A 302 11.31 -13.13 17.46
C ASN A 302 11.67 -14.63 17.56
N LEU A 303 12.87 -14.98 18.03
CA LEU A 303 13.26 -16.37 18.20
C LEU A 303 12.57 -17.00 19.41
N THR A 304 12.24 -18.28 19.32
CA THR A 304 11.89 -19.07 20.50
C THR A 304 13.10 -19.20 21.44
N ASP A 305 12.88 -19.51 22.72
CA ASP A 305 13.97 -19.73 23.68
C ASP A 305 14.95 -20.81 23.21
N LEU A 306 14.43 -21.84 22.53
CA LEU A 306 15.22 -22.92 21.98
C LEU A 306 16.16 -22.43 20.86
N GLN A 307 15.62 -21.63 19.94
CA GLN A 307 16.39 -21.01 18.86
C GLN A 307 17.41 -20.00 19.39
N ALA A 308 17.05 -19.18 20.39
CA ALA A 308 17.97 -18.23 21.01
C ALA A 308 19.14 -18.94 21.71
N LYS A 309 18.89 -20.07 22.39
CA LYS A 309 19.95 -20.93 22.95
C LYS A 309 20.83 -21.54 21.87
N SER A 310 20.23 -22.07 20.80
CA SER A 310 20.96 -22.61 19.65
C SER A 310 21.85 -21.55 18.99
N HIS A 311 21.31 -20.33 18.81
CA HIS A 311 22.04 -19.19 18.29
C HIS A 311 23.26 -18.84 19.15
N TYR A 312 23.09 -18.77 20.47
CA TYR A 312 24.21 -18.50 21.37
C TYR A 312 25.27 -19.60 21.32
N ILE A 313 24.89 -20.88 21.27
CA ILE A 313 25.85 -21.98 21.18
C ILE A 313 26.61 -21.97 19.85
N THR A 314 25.90 -21.68 18.75
CA THR A 314 26.46 -21.75 17.39
C THR A 314 27.33 -20.53 17.08
N TYR A 315 26.86 -19.32 17.42
CA TYR A 315 27.51 -18.06 17.07
C TYR A 315 28.00 -17.30 18.29
N GLY A 316 27.24 -17.33 19.38
CA GLY A 316 27.52 -16.52 20.57
C GLY A 316 28.82 -16.84 21.27
N ILE A 317 29.13 -18.13 21.46
CA ILE A 317 30.36 -18.59 22.11
C ILE A 317 31.60 -18.16 21.31
N ASN A 318 31.62 -18.48 20.01
CA ASN A 318 32.78 -18.19 19.15
C ASN A 318 32.91 -16.70 18.82
N GLY A 319 31.79 -15.99 18.71
CA GLY A 319 31.75 -14.55 18.45
C GLY A 319 31.96 -13.68 19.68
N ASN A 320 32.17 -14.26 20.86
CA ASN A 320 32.18 -13.55 22.14
C ASN A 320 30.96 -12.62 22.31
N ILE A 321 29.79 -13.06 21.82
CA ILE A 321 28.56 -12.28 21.87
C ILE A 321 28.12 -12.21 23.34
N PRO A 322 27.95 -11.02 23.94
CA PRO A 322 27.58 -10.89 25.34
C PRO A 322 26.22 -11.54 25.62
N TYR A 323 26.14 -12.45 26.59
CA TYR A 323 24.88 -13.04 27.06
C TYR A 323 24.41 -12.51 28.41
N LYS A 324 25.29 -11.75 29.07
CA LYS A 324 25.04 -11.09 30.34
C LYS A 324 25.64 -9.69 30.31
N ILE A 325 25.19 -8.88 31.25
CA ILE A 325 25.72 -7.55 31.48
C ILE A 325 26.81 -7.64 32.54
N ASP A 326 28.00 -7.14 32.24
CA ASP A 326 29.07 -7.01 33.23
C ASP A 326 28.80 -5.80 34.12
N THR A 327 27.99 -5.99 35.16
CA THR A 327 27.61 -4.95 36.10
C THR A 327 28.79 -4.42 36.90
N ASN A 328 29.94 -5.09 36.94
CA ASN A 328 31.15 -4.58 37.60
C ASN A 328 31.73 -3.36 36.88
N LYS A 329 31.38 -3.15 35.61
CA LYS A 329 31.74 -1.94 34.85
C LYS A 329 30.86 -0.74 35.20
N LEU A 330 29.75 -0.93 35.92
CA LEU A 330 28.95 0.17 36.43
C LEU A 330 29.60 0.74 37.70
N PRO A 331 29.79 2.07 37.78
CA PRO A 331 30.15 2.74 39.03
C PRO A 331 29.18 2.37 40.16
N LYS A 332 29.69 2.25 41.39
CA LYS A 332 28.85 1.90 42.57
C LYS A 332 27.71 2.90 42.80
N ASP A 333 27.89 4.14 42.39
CA ASP A 333 26.93 5.24 42.48
C ASP A 333 26.18 5.50 41.16
N PHE A 334 26.19 4.55 40.22
CA PHE A 334 25.51 4.70 38.94
C PHE A 334 23.99 4.68 39.10
N ASP A 335 23.36 5.83 38.81
CA ASP A 335 21.91 5.99 38.73
C ASP A 335 21.48 6.06 37.25
N VAL A 336 20.75 5.03 36.80
CA VAL A 336 20.29 4.94 35.41
C VAL A 336 19.28 6.05 35.04
N SER A 337 18.46 6.48 36.00
CA SER A 337 17.51 7.57 35.77
C SER A 337 18.24 8.90 35.60
N LEU A 338 19.30 9.12 36.38
CA LEU A 338 20.16 10.28 36.23
C LEU A 338 20.94 10.23 34.92
N TYR A 339 21.50 9.07 34.56
CA TYR A 339 22.23 8.86 33.31
C TYR A 339 21.40 9.22 32.08
N LYS A 340 20.14 8.76 32.02
CA LYS A 340 19.19 9.11 30.95
C LYS A 340 18.90 10.61 30.90
N LYS A 341 18.70 11.26 32.05
CA LYS A 341 18.47 12.73 32.11
C LYS A 341 19.67 13.54 31.61
N LEU A 342 20.89 13.05 31.86
CA LEU A 342 22.14 13.69 31.41
C LEU A 342 22.41 13.47 29.91
N ASN A 343 21.88 12.39 29.33
CA ASN A 343 22.11 11.97 27.94
C ASN A 343 20.76 11.77 27.24
N PHE A 344 20.21 12.88 26.71
CA PHE A 344 18.82 12.96 26.26
C PHE A 344 18.46 11.95 25.15
N ASP A 345 19.42 11.57 24.31
CA ASP A 345 19.28 10.54 23.28
C ASP A 345 18.89 9.17 23.84
N LEU A 346 19.11 8.93 25.13
CA LEU A 346 18.81 7.66 25.81
C LEU A 346 17.43 7.62 26.46
N ASN A 347 16.61 8.67 26.39
CA ASN A 347 15.35 8.77 27.13
C ASN A 347 14.36 7.64 26.80
N ASN A 348 14.36 7.18 25.56
CA ASN A 348 13.47 6.12 25.07
C ASN A 348 13.98 4.71 25.39
N LEU A 349 15.18 4.57 25.94
CA LEU A 349 15.74 3.27 26.32
C LEU A 349 15.14 2.78 27.64
N THR A 350 14.94 1.47 27.75
CA THR A 350 14.71 0.83 29.05
C THR A 350 15.95 0.97 29.95
N ASP A 351 15.79 0.83 31.26
CA ASP A 351 16.91 0.90 32.21
C ASP A 351 18.01 -0.12 31.89
N LEU A 352 17.62 -1.30 31.41
CA LEU A 352 18.55 -2.34 30.99
C LEU A 352 19.36 -1.88 29.79
N GLN A 353 18.69 -1.37 28.75
CA GLN A 353 19.33 -0.85 27.55
C GLN A 353 20.24 0.35 27.85
N ALA A 354 19.84 1.25 28.75
CA ALA A 354 20.66 2.38 29.16
C ALA A 354 21.94 1.92 29.91
N LYS A 355 21.85 0.89 30.77
CA LYS A 355 23.02 0.28 31.42
C LYS A 355 23.95 -0.38 30.40
N ILE A 356 23.39 -1.14 29.44
CA ILE A 356 24.15 -1.75 28.35
C ILE A 356 24.87 -0.67 27.53
N GLN A 357 24.16 0.40 27.17
CA GLN A 357 24.72 1.50 26.39
C GLN A 357 25.88 2.17 27.14
N TYR A 358 25.73 2.40 28.45
CA TYR A 358 26.82 2.95 29.25
C TYR A 358 28.06 2.05 29.25
N ILE A 359 27.87 0.74 29.50
CA ILE A 359 28.97 -0.23 29.58
C ILE A 359 29.71 -0.39 28.26
N ASN A 360 28.96 -0.46 27.15
CA ASN A 360 29.54 -0.74 25.83
C ASN A 360 30.09 0.51 25.15
N PHE A 361 29.45 1.67 25.34
CA PHE A 361 29.76 2.90 24.63
C PHE A 361 30.03 4.07 25.58
N GLY A 362 29.15 4.30 26.56
CA GLY A 362 29.19 5.48 27.42
C GLY A 362 30.51 5.67 28.18
N ILE A 363 31.17 4.60 28.60
CA ILE A 363 32.51 4.67 29.23
C ILE A 363 33.54 5.24 28.24
N ASN A 364 33.60 4.71 27.02
CA ASN A 364 34.57 5.13 26.00
C ASN A 364 34.26 6.52 25.43
N GLU A 365 32.96 6.85 25.34
CA GLU A 365 32.47 8.17 24.93
C GLU A 365 32.58 9.22 26.04
N ASN A 366 33.05 8.84 27.24
CA ASN A 366 33.11 9.70 28.42
C ASN A 366 31.75 10.35 28.76
N ARG A 367 30.64 9.64 28.52
CA ARG A 367 29.30 10.11 28.84
C ARG A 367 29.15 10.30 30.35
N LEU A 368 28.57 11.43 30.74
CA LEU A 368 28.33 11.74 32.14
C LEU A 368 27.18 10.89 32.68
N TYR A 369 27.44 10.14 33.75
CA TYR A 369 26.43 9.44 34.56
C TYR A 369 26.12 10.13 35.89
N LYS A 370 26.95 11.12 36.26
CA LYS A 370 26.75 12.00 37.40
C LYS A 370 27.33 13.38 37.13
N ILE A 371 26.83 14.38 37.85
CA ILE A 371 27.43 15.72 37.85
C ILE A 371 28.54 15.77 38.89
N ASP A 372 29.77 15.89 38.43
CA ASP A 372 30.91 16.18 39.29
C ASP A 372 30.90 17.66 39.69
N ARG A 373 30.47 17.95 40.92
CA ARG A 373 30.38 19.31 41.44
C ARG A 373 31.74 20.01 41.53
N ASN A 374 32.85 19.26 41.58
CA ASN A 374 34.19 19.84 41.63
C ASN A 374 34.63 20.43 40.29
N LYS A 375 33.97 20.02 39.19
CA LYS A 375 34.19 20.60 37.85
C LYS A 375 33.41 21.89 37.61
N LEU A 376 32.47 22.24 38.50
CA LEU A 376 31.75 23.50 38.43
C LEU A 376 32.50 24.57 39.23
N PRO A 377 32.74 25.78 38.67
CA PRO A 377 33.24 26.92 39.42
C PRO A 377 32.38 27.20 40.67
N LYS A 378 33.02 27.67 41.76
CA LYS A 378 32.30 27.99 43.00
C LYS A 378 31.21 29.06 42.81
N ASP A 379 31.42 29.96 41.85
CA ASP A 379 30.52 31.04 41.44
C ASP A 379 29.67 30.68 40.21
N PHE A 380 29.56 29.40 39.84
CA PHE A 380 28.75 28.96 38.71
C PHE A 380 27.25 29.16 38.98
N ASP A 381 26.63 30.06 38.22
CA ASP A 381 25.19 30.26 38.20
C ASP A 381 24.61 29.66 36.90
N VAL A 382 23.74 28.66 37.06
CA VAL A 382 23.16 27.94 35.93
C VAL A 382 22.23 28.80 35.08
N LEU A 383 21.54 29.78 35.69
CA LEU A 383 20.67 30.70 34.96
C LEU A 383 21.51 31.64 34.10
N VAL A 384 22.61 32.16 34.68
CA VAL A 384 23.57 32.99 33.95
C VAL A 384 24.20 32.23 32.79
N TYR A 385 24.64 31.00 33.03
CA TYR A 385 25.23 30.16 31.98
C TYR A 385 24.24 29.90 30.84
N LYS A 386 22.98 29.59 31.16
CA LYS A 386 21.92 29.36 30.16
C LYS A 386 21.67 30.60 29.30
N ASP A 387 21.56 31.77 29.91
CA ASP A 387 21.31 33.01 29.18
C ASP A 387 22.48 33.38 28.25
N ILE A 388 23.73 33.35 28.77
CA ILE A 388 24.91 33.74 27.97
C ILE A 388 25.10 32.80 26.77
N ASN A 389 24.84 31.50 26.95
CA ASN A 389 25.09 30.49 25.91
C ASN A 389 23.82 30.09 25.13
N LYS A 390 22.70 30.81 25.31
CA LYS A 390 21.42 30.57 24.63
C LYS A 390 20.87 29.14 24.83
N LEU A 391 21.04 28.58 26.03
CA LEU A 391 20.63 27.22 26.41
C LEU A 391 19.31 27.19 27.19
N ASN A 392 18.39 28.10 26.88
CA ASN A 392 17.16 28.29 27.66
C ASN A 392 16.18 27.12 27.56
N ASN A 393 16.32 26.28 26.55
CA ASN A 393 15.58 25.03 26.38
C ASN A 393 16.11 23.87 27.25
N LEU A 394 17.30 24.00 27.85
CA LEU A 394 17.88 22.97 28.71
C LEU A 394 17.37 23.09 30.15
N THR A 395 17.16 21.96 30.80
CA THR A 395 17.02 21.91 32.26
C THR A 395 18.33 22.31 32.93
N ASP A 396 18.29 22.71 34.21
CA ASP A 396 19.49 23.11 34.95
C ASP A 396 20.54 21.98 35.02
N LEU A 397 20.08 20.73 35.10
CA LEU A 397 20.95 19.57 35.11
C LEU A 397 21.67 19.41 33.77
N GLN A 398 20.94 19.58 32.66
CA GLN A 398 21.49 19.51 31.30
C GLN A 398 22.44 20.68 31.03
N ALA A 399 22.14 21.89 31.51
CA ALA A 399 23.03 23.04 31.38
C ALA A 399 24.34 22.82 32.16
N LYS A 400 24.29 22.23 33.36
CA LYS A 400 25.49 21.82 34.11
C LYS A 400 26.28 20.74 33.38
N SER A 401 25.59 19.73 32.84
CA SER A 401 26.20 18.68 31.99
C SER A 401 26.92 19.30 30.79
N HIS A 402 26.24 20.19 30.07
CA HIS A 402 26.78 20.90 28.91
C HIS A 402 28.02 21.71 29.27
N TYR A 403 28.02 22.42 30.41
CA TYR A 403 29.20 23.14 30.87
C TYR A 403 30.38 22.20 31.15
N ILE A 404 30.16 21.07 31.82
CA ILE A 404 31.23 20.11 32.14
C ILE A 404 31.79 19.47 30.86
N THR A 405 30.93 19.09 29.92
CA THR A 405 31.31 18.38 28.70
C THR A 405 31.97 19.31 27.67
N TYR A 406 31.37 20.49 27.44
CA TYR A 406 31.77 21.40 26.37
C TYR A 406 32.27 22.75 26.90
N GLY A 407 31.67 23.26 27.97
CA GLY A 407 31.98 24.59 28.50
C GLY A 407 33.41 24.76 29.01
N ILE A 408 33.94 23.76 29.71
CA ILE A 408 35.32 23.78 30.24
C ILE A 408 36.33 23.80 29.08
N ASN A 409 36.24 22.85 28.16
CA ASN A 409 37.20 22.72 27.06
C ASN A 409 37.02 23.82 25.99
N GLY A 410 35.79 24.28 25.79
CA GLY A 410 35.46 25.36 24.85
C GLY A 410 35.64 26.76 25.43
N ASN A 411 36.11 26.89 26.69
CA ASN A 411 36.20 28.17 27.41
C ASN A 411 34.90 28.99 27.34
N LEU A 412 33.75 28.32 27.42
CA LEU A 412 32.47 29.01 27.35
C LEU A 412 32.26 29.88 28.59
N PRO A 413 31.82 31.14 28.41
CA PRO A 413 31.56 32.03 29.53
C PRO A 413 30.42 31.49 30.39
N TYR A 414 30.67 31.40 31.70
CA TYR A 414 29.68 31.00 32.71
C TYR A 414 29.32 32.12 33.69
N LYS A 415 29.98 33.26 33.56
CA LYS A 415 29.69 34.49 34.30
C LYS A 415 29.88 35.69 33.41
N ILE A 416 29.22 36.78 33.78
CA ILE A 416 29.43 38.08 33.17
C ILE A 416 30.65 38.76 33.80
N ASP A 417 31.46 39.43 32.97
CA ASP A 417 32.57 40.25 33.45
C ASP A 417 32.04 41.60 33.94
N THR A 418 31.62 41.62 35.20
CA THR A 418 31.06 42.82 35.84
C THR A 418 32.04 43.99 35.91
N ASN A 419 33.36 43.76 35.75
CA ASN A 419 34.35 44.84 35.71
C ASN A 419 34.21 45.72 34.47
N LYS A 420 33.52 45.23 33.42
CA LYS A 420 33.19 46.02 32.23
C LYS A 420 31.97 46.92 32.44
N LEU A 421 31.21 46.74 33.53
CA LEU A 421 30.14 47.65 33.89
C LEU A 421 30.72 48.89 34.60
N PRO A 422 30.35 50.10 34.18
CA PRO A 422 30.65 51.32 34.92
C PRO A 422 30.18 51.22 36.38
N LYS A 423 30.92 51.82 37.32
CA LYS A 423 30.56 51.80 38.75
C LYS A 423 29.17 52.40 39.03
N ASP A 424 28.74 53.33 38.19
CA ASP A 424 27.42 54.00 38.25
C ASP A 424 26.41 53.43 37.25
N PHE A 425 26.64 52.21 36.73
CA PHE A 425 25.72 51.56 35.81
C PHE A 425 24.42 51.13 36.51
N ASP A 426 23.31 51.73 36.09
CA ASP A 426 21.96 51.35 36.50
C ASP A 426 21.25 50.70 35.31
N VAL A 427 20.88 49.43 35.47
CA VAL A 427 20.26 48.63 34.39
C VAL A 427 18.87 49.15 34.02
N SER A 428 18.13 49.72 34.97
CA SER A 428 16.80 50.27 34.72
C SER A 428 16.91 51.57 33.90
N VAL A 429 17.90 52.42 34.23
CA VAL A 429 18.25 53.60 33.44
C VAL A 429 18.71 53.20 32.04
N TYR A 430 19.56 52.18 31.93
CA TYR A 430 20.05 51.69 30.64
C TYR A 430 18.90 51.20 29.74
N LYS A 431 17.97 50.40 30.27
CA LYS A 431 16.77 49.95 29.54
C LYS A 431 15.88 51.13 29.13
N GLN A 432 15.66 52.10 30.01
CA GLN A 432 14.84 53.27 29.70
C GLN A 432 15.44 54.12 28.56
N LEU A 433 16.78 54.25 28.53
CA LEU A 433 17.51 54.96 27.48
C LEU A 433 17.52 54.21 26.14
N ASN A 434 17.34 52.89 26.15
CA ASN A 434 17.44 52.01 24.97
C ASN A 434 16.17 51.15 24.89
N SER A 435 15.13 51.70 24.26
CA SER A 435 13.78 51.14 24.29
C SER A 435 13.66 49.73 23.70
N ASP A 436 14.59 49.33 22.83
CA ASP A 436 14.71 47.97 22.28
C ASP A 436 15.02 46.92 23.36
N LEU A 437 15.54 47.34 24.52
CA LEU A 437 15.92 46.45 25.62
C LEU A 437 14.81 46.24 26.65
N ASN A 438 13.64 46.88 26.50
CA ASN A 438 12.57 46.86 27.52
C ASN A 438 12.11 45.45 27.89
N ASN A 439 12.11 44.53 26.92
CA ASN A 439 11.68 43.14 27.10
C ASN A 439 12.78 42.20 27.63
N LEU A 440 14.01 42.70 27.80
CA LEU A 440 15.11 41.89 28.34
C LEU A 440 15.05 41.82 29.87
N THR A 441 15.49 40.71 30.45
CA THR A 441 15.77 40.65 31.89
C THR A 441 16.95 41.57 32.23
N ASP A 442 17.10 41.95 33.49
CA ASP A 442 18.23 42.79 33.93
C ASP A 442 19.59 42.14 33.63
N LEU A 443 19.67 40.81 33.74
CA LEU A 443 20.87 40.07 33.39
C LEU A 443 21.16 40.14 31.88
N GLN A 444 20.14 39.93 31.05
CA GLN A 444 20.26 40.03 29.59
C GLN A 444 20.64 41.46 29.15
N ALA A 445 20.07 42.48 29.79
CA ALA A 445 20.44 43.87 29.53
C ALA A 445 21.89 44.18 29.92
N LYS A 446 22.39 43.66 31.05
CA LYS A 446 23.81 43.74 31.44
C LYS A 446 24.72 43.02 30.45
N ILE A 447 24.36 41.81 30.02
CA ILE A 447 25.08 41.05 28.99
C ILE A 447 25.13 41.84 27.69
N GLN A 448 24.01 42.41 27.27
CA GLN A 448 23.91 43.20 26.04
C GLN A 448 24.81 44.44 26.11
N TYR A 449 24.83 45.15 27.25
CA TYR A 449 25.74 46.28 27.43
C TYR A 449 27.21 45.87 27.32
N ILE A 450 27.62 44.81 28.02
CA ILE A 450 29.01 44.33 28.04
C ILE A 450 29.48 43.88 26.66
N ASN A 451 28.62 43.16 25.92
CA ASN A 451 29.00 42.55 24.64
C ASN A 451 28.87 43.52 23.46
N PHE A 452 27.87 44.41 23.49
CA PHE A 452 27.50 45.27 22.36
C PHE A 452 27.42 46.74 22.75
N GLY A 453 26.73 47.07 23.84
CA GLY A 453 26.45 48.45 24.23
C GLY A 453 27.68 49.34 24.39
N ILE A 454 28.80 48.81 24.88
CA ILE A 454 30.08 49.54 24.96
C ILE A 454 30.58 49.94 23.55
N ASN A 455 30.60 48.99 22.60
CA ASN A 455 31.11 49.22 21.25
C ASN A 455 30.14 50.06 20.40
N GLU A 456 28.84 49.92 20.65
CA GLU A 456 27.77 50.71 20.01
C GLU A 456 27.64 52.11 20.62
N ASN A 457 28.46 52.44 21.64
CA ASN A 457 28.37 53.69 22.40
C ASN A 457 26.96 53.97 22.95
N ARG A 458 26.22 52.92 23.33
CA ARG A 458 24.89 53.06 23.91
C ARG A 458 24.95 53.82 25.23
N LEU A 459 24.06 54.80 25.38
CA LEU A 459 23.97 55.58 26.61
C LEU A 459 23.41 54.70 27.74
N TYR A 460 24.14 54.64 28.84
CA TYR A 460 23.71 54.02 30.10
C TYR A 460 23.44 55.02 31.21
N LYS A 461 23.79 56.30 30.98
CA LYS A 461 23.49 57.42 31.86
C LYS A 461 23.36 58.71 31.05
N ILE A 462 22.69 59.70 31.63
CA ILE A 462 22.66 61.06 31.09
C ILE A 462 23.85 61.84 31.64
N ASP A 463 24.73 62.28 30.74
CA ASP A 463 25.80 63.22 31.08
C ASP A 463 25.22 64.62 31.25
N ARG A 464 25.00 65.01 32.51
CA ARG A 464 24.41 66.33 32.85
C ARG A 464 25.30 67.49 32.39
N ASN A 465 26.59 67.28 32.19
CA ASN A 465 27.50 68.34 31.74
C ASN A 465 27.31 68.68 30.26
N LYS A 466 26.68 67.78 29.48
CA LYS A 466 26.31 68.01 28.08
C LYS A 466 24.99 68.76 27.92
N LEU A 467 24.21 68.91 29.00
CA LEU A 467 22.99 69.69 28.98
C LEU A 467 23.32 71.16 29.29
N PRO A 468 22.78 72.13 28.52
CA PRO A 468 22.82 73.54 28.88
C PRO A 468 22.29 73.78 30.30
N LYS A 469 22.86 74.76 31.01
CA LYS A 469 22.44 75.09 32.38
C LYS A 469 20.96 75.50 32.47
N ASP A 470 20.43 76.06 31.39
CA ASP A 470 19.05 76.51 31.21
C ASP A 470 18.20 75.49 30.40
N PHE A 471 18.65 74.24 30.27
CA PHE A 471 17.90 73.20 29.56
C PHE A 471 16.63 72.80 30.33
N ASP A 472 15.48 73.09 29.74
CA ASP A 472 14.17 72.64 30.22
C ASP A 472 13.66 71.50 29.32
N VAL A 473 13.49 70.32 29.90
CA VAL A 473 13.08 69.11 29.18
C VAL A 473 11.65 69.21 28.64
N LEU A 474 10.75 69.91 29.35
CA LEU A 474 9.37 70.10 28.89
C LEU A 474 9.35 71.03 27.68
N VAL A 475 10.17 72.09 27.72
CA VAL A 475 10.33 73.01 26.58
C VAL A 475 10.92 72.28 25.38
N TYR A 476 11.99 71.51 25.58
CA TYR A 476 12.63 70.75 24.52
C TYR A 476 11.68 69.73 23.89
N LYS A 477 10.91 68.99 24.71
CA LYS A 477 9.94 68.01 24.23
C LYS A 477 8.88 68.65 23.34
N ASP A 478 8.34 69.77 23.78
CA ASP A 478 7.23 70.41 23.08
C ASP A 478 7.68 71.03 21.75
N ILE A 479 8.78 71.80 21.75
CA ILE A 479 9.27 72.46 20.52
C ILE A 479 9.82 71.46 19.48
N ASN A 480 10.29 70.29 19.90
CA ASN A 480 10.77 69.23 19.00
C ASN A 480 9.76 68.08 18.79
N LYS A 481 8.51 68.23 19.27
CA LYS A 481 7.42 67.24 19.13
C LYS A 481 7.76 65.84 19.69
N LEU A 482 8.49 65.78 20.81
CA LEU A 482 8.93 64.56 21.50
C LEU A 482 8.06 64.21 22.72
N ASN A 483 6.77 64.55 22.67
CA ASN A 483 5.86 64.39 23.82
C ASN A 483 5.60 62.94 24.21
N ASN A 484 5.88 61.99 23.31
CA ASN A 484 5.84 60.55 23.57
C ASN A 484 7.09 60.01 24.31
N LEU A 485 8.17 60.80 24.42
CA LEU A 485 9.38 60.39 25.12
C LEU A 485 9.28 60.67 26.62
N THR A 486 9.84 59.77 27.43
CA THR A 486 10.12 60.09 28.84
C THR A 486 11.16 61.21 28.94
N ASP A 487 11.24 61.90 30.07
CA ASP A 487 12.18 63.01 30.24
C ASP A 487 13.65 62.56 30.08
N LEU A 488 13.95 61.32 30.47
CA LEU A 488 15.27 60.73 30.30
C LEU A 488 15.59 60.48 28.82
N GLN A 489 14.62 59.96 28.06
CA GLN A 489 14.76 59.76 26.61
C GLN A 489 14.85 61.09 25.86
N ALA A 490 14.11 62.12 26.28
CA ALA A 490 14.21 63.46 25.69
C ALA A 490 15.58 64.10 25.94
N LYS A 491 16.13 63.97 27.15
CA LYS A 491 17.51 64.39 27.46
C LYS A 491 18.55 63.62 26.64
N SER A 492 18.36 62.30 26.50
CA SER A 492 19.19 61.45 25.64
C SER A 492 19.14 61.91 24.18
N HIS A 493 17.94 62.15 23.65
CA HIS A 493 17.73 62.66 22.29
C HIS A 493 18.46 63.99 22.08
N TYR A 494 18.38 64.91 23.05
CA TYR A 494 19.13 66.16 22.96
C TYR A 494 20.65 65.94 22.91
N ILE A 495 21.20 65.08 23.78
CA ILE A 495 22.64 64.81 23.81
C ILE A 495 23.11 64.13 22.51
N THR A 496 22.34 63.18 21.99
CA THR A 496 22.71 62.38 20.82
C THR A 496 22.52 63.14 19.51
N TYR A 497 21.37 63.81 19.35
CA TYR A 497 20.96 64.45 18.10
C TYR A 497 20.86 65.97 18.23
N GLY A 498 20.36 66.46 19.37
CA GLY A 498 20.09 67.89 19.57
C GLY A 498 21.33 68.77 19.52
N ILE A 499 22.44 68.34 20.12
CA ILE A 499 23.70 69.11 20.11
C ILE A 499 24.25 69.23 18.68
N ASN A 500 24.39 68.12 17.97
CA ASN A 500 24.98 68.10 16.63
C ASN A 500 24.04 68.68 15.56
N GLY A 501 22.74 68.49 15.73
CA GLY A 501 21.70 69.04 14.85
C GLY A 501 21.34 70.49 15.15
N ASN A 502 21.98 71.12 16.15
CA ASN A 502 21.63 72.45 16.66
C ASN A 502 20.12 72.60 16.93
N LEU A 503 19.50 71.54 17.46
CA LEU A 503 18.06 71.56 17.75
C LEU A 503 17.78 72.57 18.86
N PRO A 504 16.72 73.38 18.71
CA PRO A 504 16.36 74.35 19.71
C PRO A 504 15.96 73.63 21.00
N TYR A 505 16.45 74.16 22.13
CA TYR A 505 16.11 73.67 23.47
C TYR A 505 15.54 74.75 24.38
N LYS A 506 15.52 75.98 23.90
CA LYS A 506 14.93 77.13 24.58
C LYS A 506 14.33 78.08 23.56
N ILE A 507 13.46 78.96 24.06
CA ILE A 507 12.89 80.06 23.28
C ILE A 507 13.59 81.34 23.71
N ASP A 508 14.12 82.09 22.76
CA ASP A 508 14.70 83.41 23.03
C ASP A 508 13.58 84.43 23.22
N THR A 509 13.07 84.50 24.45
CA THR A 509 11.95 85.37 24.82
C THR A 509 12.27 86.86 24.65
N ASN A 510 13.54 87.26 24.55
CA ASN A 510 13.92 88.64 24.29
C ASN A 510 13.55 89.11 22.88
N LYS A 511 13.33 88.16 21.95
CA LYS A 511 12.84 88.43 20.59
C LYS A 511 11.31 88.57 20.54
N LEU A 512 10.59 88.26 21.62
CA LEU A 512 9.16 88.51 21.69
C LEU A 512 8.92 90.01 21.96
N PRO A 513 8.07 90.69 21.18
CA PRO A 513 7.61 92.04 21.49
C PRO A 513 7.01 92.10 22.90
N LYS A 514 7.18 93.24 23.58
CA LYS A 514 6.63 93.44 24.94
C LYS A 514 5.10 93.28 24.99
N ASP A 515 4.42 93.54 23.88
CA ASP A 515 2.98 93.41 23.71
C ASP A 515 2.56 92.12 22.97
N PHE A 516 3.45 91.12 22.87
CA PHE A 516 3.14 89.84 22.26
C PHE A 516 2.16 89.02 23.11
N ASP A 517 1.01 88.70 22.54
CA ASP A 517 0.03 87.78 23.12
C ASP A 517 -0.06 86.52 22.25
N VAL A 518 0.29 85.37 22.83
CA VAL A 518 0.31 84.08 22.14
C VAL A 518 -1.07 83.63 21.68
N SER A 519 -2.12 83.96 22.42
CA SER A 519 -3.50 83.63 22.06
C SER A 519 -3.92 84.43 20.83
N VAL A 520 -3.58 85.73 20.81
CA VAL A 520 -3.80 86.59 19.63
C VAL A 520 -2.98 86.11 18.44
N TYR A 521 -1.70 85.76 18.63
CA TYR A 521 -0.86 85.24 17.57
C TYR A 521 -1.41 83.96 16.94
N LYS A 522 -1.86 82.99 17.76
CA LYS A 522 -2.53 81.76 17.29
C LYS A 522 -3.85 82.03 16.59
N GLN A 523 -4.64 83.01 17.04
CA GLN A 523 -5.88 83.38 16.37
C GLN A 523 -5.62 84.02 15.00
N LEU A 524 -4.61 84.87 14.89
CA LEU A 524 -4.22 85.53 13.64
C LEU A 524 -3.58 84.57 12.62
N ASN A 525 -3.01 83.45 13.07
CA ASN A 525 -2.30 82.47 12.25
C ASN A 525 -2.96 81.09 12.38
N SER A 526 -3.88 80.78 11.48
CA SER A 526 -4.75 79.59 11.59
C SER A 526 -4.00 78.26 11.65
N ASP A 527 -2.84 78.15 11.01
CA ASP A 527 -1.95 76.99 11.03
C ASP A 527 -1.36 76.69 12.42
N LEU A 528 -1.40 77.66 13.35
CA LEU A 528 -0.87 77.52 14.70
C LEU A 528 -1.95 77.26 15.77
N GLN A 529 -3.24 77.25 15.39
CA GLN A 529 -4.35 77.20 16.37
C GLN A 529 -4.30 75.96 17.27
N ASN A 530 -3.92 74.81 16.71
CA ASN A 530 -3.85 73.53 17.44
C ASN A 530 -2.47 73.25 18.07
N LEU A 531 -1.53 74.19 17.98
CA LEU A 531 -0.20 74.04 18.57
C LEU A 531 -0.19 74.55 20.01
N SER A 532 0.73 74.05 20.82
CA SER A 532 0.92 74.56 22.17
C SER A 532 1.35 76.03 22.14
N ASP A 533 1.08 76.76 23.21
CA ASP A 533 1.50 78.15 23.33
C ASP A 533 3.02 78.30 23.28
N LEU A 534 3.75 77.31 23.78
CA LEU A 534 5.19 77.30 23.76
C LEU A 534 5.72 77.09 22.33
N TYR A 535 5.15 76.15 21.56
CA TYR A 535 5.50 76.00 20.15
C TYR A 535 5.12 77.24 19.34
N ALA A 536 3.97 77.87 19.61
CA ALA A 536 3.57 79.10 18.92
C ALA A 536 4.54 80.26 19.19
N LYS A 537 5.02 80.43 20.44
CA LYS A 537 6.09 81.38 20.79
C LYS A 537 7.39 81.04 20.06
N PHE A 538 7.78 79.76 20.05
CA PHE A 538 8.96 79.28 19.33
C PHE A 538 8.87 79.59 17.83
N HIS A 539 7.71 79.30 17.22
CA HIS A 539 7.43 79.58 15.81
C HIS A 539 7.56 81.08 15.51
N TYR A 540 6.97 81.95 16.33
CA TYR A 540 7.10 83.39 16.12
C TYR A 540 8.57 83.83 16.11
N VAL A 541 9.34 83.41 17.12
CA VAL A 541 10.74 83.82 17.30
C VAL A 541 11.65 83.34 16.14
N ASN A 542 11.41 82.15 15.60
CA ASN A 542 12.31 81.55 14.61
C ASN A 542 11.85 81.73 13.15
N CYS A 543 10.54 81.77 12.91
CA CYS A 543 9.96 81.87 11.57
C CYS A 543 9.10 83.13 11.43
N GLY A 544 8.18 83.35 12.38
CA GLY A 544 7.14 84.37 12.28
C GLY A 544 7.67 85.81 12.13
N ILE A 545 8.78 86.16 12.76
CA ILE A 545 9.42 87.49 12.60
C ILE A 545 9.86 87.70 11.14
N ASN A 546 10.59 86.74 10.58
CA ASN A 546 11.14 86.83 9.22
C ASN A 546 10.03 86.75 8.16
N GLU A 547 8.98 85.99 8.45
CA GLU A 547 7.78 85.89 7.62
C GLU A 547 6.84 87.09 7.75
N ASN A 548 7.17 88.07 8.61
CA ASN A 548 6.32 89.22 8.94
C ASN A 548 4.90 88.82 9.38
N ARG A 549 4.77 87.69 10.09
CA ARG A 549 3.47 87.20 10.55
C ARG A 549 2.85 88.16 11.56
N PRO A 550 1.56 88.51 11.40
CA PRO A 550 0.89 89.41 12.33
C PRO A 550 0.75 88.74 13.70
N TYR A 551 1.19 89.44 14.74
CA TYR A 551 1.06 89.02 16.15
C TYR A 551 0.18 89.95 16.97
N LYS A 552 -0.21 91.08 16.40
CA LYS A 552 -1.17 92.04 16.95
C LYS A 552 -1.90 92.75 15.83
N ILE A 553 -3.06 93.31 16.15
CA ILE A 553 -3.79 94.22 15.26
C ILE A 553 -3.35 95.65 15.55
N ASP A 554 -2.80 96.32 14.55
CA ASP A 554 -2.52 97.75 14.61
C ASP A 554 -3.83 98.53 14.46
N ARG A 555 -4.46 98.84 15.60
CA ARG A 555 -5.76 99.54 15.63
C ARG A 555 -5.70 100.92 15.00
N ASN A 556 -4.53 101.55 14.92
CA ASN A 556 -4.37 102.87 14.30
C ASN A 556 -4.47 102.81 12.76
N LYS A 557 -4.31 101.62 12.17
CA LYS A 557 -4.49 101.39 10.74
C LYS A 557 -5.94 101.06 10.36
N LEU A 558 -6.81 100.85 11.35
CA LEU A 558 -8.24 100.67 11.10
C LEU A 558 -8.94 102.05 11.05
N PRO A 559 -9.78 102.31 10.04
CA PRO A 559 -10.67 103.46 10.03
C PRO A 559 -11.50 103.53 11.33
N LYS A 560 -11.76 104.74 11.81
CA LYS A 560 -12.54 104.95 13.05
C LYS A 560 -13.95 104.36 12.96
N ASP A 561 -14.49 104.28 11.75
CA ASP A 561 -15.79 103.73 11.38
C ASP A 561 -15.71 102.29 10.83
N PHE A 562 -14.60 101.58 11.02
CA PHE A 562 -14.45 100.20 10.53
C PHE A 562 -15.37 99.22 11.29
N ASP A 563 -16.32 98.62 10.58
CA ASP A 563 -17.18 97.54 11.09
C ASP A 563 -16.73 96.19 10.53
N VAL A 564 -16.28 95.31 11.43
CA VAL A 564 -15.76 93.99 11.07
C VAL A 564 -16.82 93.06 10.49
N LEU A 565 -18.08 93.18 10.92
CA LEU A 565 -19.18 92.37 10.40
C LEU A 565 -19.53 92.80 8.97
N VAL A 566 -19.59 94.12 8.74
CA VAL A 566 -19.80 94.68 7.40
C VAL A 566 -18.67 94.26 6.47
N TYR A 567 -17.41 94.40 6.88
CA TYR A 567 -16.25 93.99 6.08
C TYR A 567 -16.26 92.48 5.75
N LYS A 568 -16.56 91.62 6.74
CA LYS A 568 -16.68 90.17 6.53
C LYS A 568 -17.77 89.83 5.53
N ASN A 569 -18.91 90.51 5.59
CA ASN A 569 -20.03 90.29 4.68
C ASN A 569 -19.71 90.73 3.24
N ILE A 570 -19.13 91.93 3.07
CA ILE A 570 -18.75 92.46 1.74
C ILE A 570 -17.76 91.52 1.03
N HIS A 571 -16.75 91.02 1.75
CA HIS A 571 -15.66 90.21 1.17
C HIS A 571 -15.83 88.71 1.33
N LYS A 572 -17.01 88.25 1.80
CA LYS A 572 -17.33 86.83 2.04
C LYS A 572 -16.34 86.12 2.98
N LEU A 573 -15.83 86.83 3.98
CA LEU A 573 -14.83 86.34 4.96
C LEU A 573 -15.48 85.77 6.23
N ASN A 574 -16.64 85.12 6.10
CA ASN A 574 -17.42 84.65 7.25
C ASN A 574 -16.75 83.50 8.02
N ASN A 575 -15.80 82.82 7.39
CA ASN A 575 -14.96 81.79 8.01
C ASN A 575 -13.79 82.37 8.83
N LEU A 576 -13.51 83.68 8.74
CA LEU A 576 -12.47 84.33 9.52
C LEU A 576 -13.00 84.79 10.89
N THR A 577 -12.19 84.67 11.93
CA THR A 577 -12.43 85.37 13.19
C THR A 577 -12.35 86.89 12.98
N ASP A 578 -12.94 87.67 13.89
CA ASP A 578 -12.94 89.13 13.77
C ASP A 578 -11.51 89.72 13.78
N LEU A 579 -10.60 89.08 14.51
CA LEU A 579 -9.17 89.44 14.51
C LEU A 579 -8.52 89.16 13.15
N GLN A 580 -8.79 87.99 12.55
CA GLN A 580 -8.29 87.65 11.21
C GLN A 580 -8.86 88.58 10.14
N ALA A 581 -10.15 88.92 10.21
CA ALA A 581 -10.78 89.86 9.28
C ALA A 581 -10.19 91.28 9.39
N LYS A 582 -9.92 91.76 10.62
CA LYS A 582 -9.21 93.03 10.85
C LYS A 582 -7.78 92.98 10.30
N SER A 583 -7.05 91.87 10.51
CA SER A 583 -5.71 91.68 9.95
C SER A 583 -5.72 91.66 8.43
N HIS A 584 -6.70 90.98 7.83
CA HIS A 584 -6.89 90.91 6.39
C HIS A 584 -7.11 92.31 5.81
N TYR A 585 -7.98 93.11 6.42
CA TYR A 585 -8.18 94.50 6.01
C TYR A 585 -6.90 95.33 6.11
N ILE A 586 -6.15 95.23 7.21
CA ILE A 586 -4.89 95.98 7.37
C ILE A 586 -3.86 95.57 6.32
N THR A 587 -3.78 94.28 6.01
CA THR A 587 -2.76 93.72 5.12
C THR A 587 -3.08 93.96 3.64
N TYR A 588 -4.32 93.73 3.23
CA TYR A 588 -4.76 93.75 1.83
C TYR A 588 -5.76 94.87 1.55
N GLY A 589 -6.64 95.18 2.51
CA GLY A 589 -7.70 96.16 2.34
C GLY A 589 -7.23 97.58 2.18
N ILE A 590 -6.24 98.02 2.97
CA ILE A 590 -5.71 99.39 2.93
C ILE A 590 -5.05 99.67 1.57
N ASN A 591 -4.14 98.80 1.14
CA ASN A 591 -3.40 99.01 -0.12
C ASN A 591 -4.25 98.73 -1.36
N GLY A 592 -5.25 97.85 -1.25
CA GLY A 592 -6.18 97.53 -2.32
C GLY A 592 -7.40 98.45 -2.40
N ASN A 593 -7.51 99.46 -1.53
CA ASN A 593 -8.71 100.30 -1.37
C ASN A 593 -10.00 99.46 -1.27
N LEU A 594 -9.94 98.32 -0.56
CA LEU A 594 -11.11 97.46 -0.44
C LEU A 594 -12.19 98.16 0.39
N PRO A 595 -13.46 98.16 -0.07
CA PRO A 595 -14.56 98.77 0.66
C PRO A 595 -14.75 98.10 2.01
N TYR A 596 -14.96 98.90 3.04
CA TYR A 596 -15.04 98.44 4.43
C TYR A 596 -16.24 99.00 5.20
N LYS A 597 -17.06 99.80 4.53
CA LYS A 597 -18.33 100.32 5.02
C LYS A 597 -19.31 100.37 3.86
N ILE A 598 -20.58 100.50 4.17
CA ILE A 598 -21.65 100.79 3.21
C ILE A 598 -22.12 102.21 3.54
N ASP A 599 -22.26 103.07 2.55
CA ASP A 599 -22.74 104.44 2.77
C ASP A 599 -24.23 104.47 3.15
N THR A 600 -24.73 105.64 3.54
CA THR A 600 -26.14 105.82 3.97
C THR A 600 -27.16 105.58 2.85
N ASN A 601 -26.72 105.35 1.61
CA ASN A 601 -27.55 105.06 0.44
C ASN A 601 -27.46 103.57 0.01
N ASN A 602 -26.93 102.69 0.85
CA ASN A 602 -26.66 101.27 0.55
C ASN A 602 -25.66 101.05 -0.61
N GLN A 603 -24.77 102.00 -0.88
CA GLN A 603 -23.67 101.82 -1.85
C GLN A 603 -22.38 101.41 -1.13
N ILE A 604 -21.66 100.45 -1.73
CA ILE A 604 -20.42 99.85 -1.20
C ILE A 604 -19.23 100.80 -1.38
#